data_AF-A0A265UMW6-F1
#
_entry.id   AF-A0A265UMW6-F1
#
_cell.length_a   1.000
_cell.length_b   1.000
_cell.length_c   1.000
_cell.angle_alpha   90.00
_cell.angle_beta   90.00
_cell.angle_gamma   90.00
#
_symmetry.space_group_name_H-M   'P 1'
#
loop_
_entity.id
_entity.type
_entity.pdbx_description
1 polymer ?
#
loop_
_entity_poly.entity_id
_entity_poly.type
_entity_poly.pdbx_seq_one_letter_code
_entity_poly.pdbx_strand_id
1 'polypeptide(L)'
;MRKRFFVLLAFLFLSVTYSQSGINRFLKPSDTLNTSRRNAVVISEVSLATLTLLGLNQLWYADYTKSSFKTVNDSREWRQMDKFGHVFSSYQLGRLGANALNWAGVGRKDQLIYGSTLGLGFLTAVEIMDGFSDEWGFSWADMAANAMGTGLYVGQELLWRDQRLLLKYSFHRTDFAQVRPNVLGDGLAEEFLKDYNGQTYWLSANINSFLKLDFIPDWLNLAFGYGADGMLTGNPNDPSFENQQRISQYYLSLDIDLSRIKTKSHLLKTIFDVLNVIKVPFPTLELNSQGQLKGYILYF
;
A
#
# COMPACT_ATOMS: atom_id res chain seq x y z
N MET A 1 25.96 17.42 6.30
CA MET A 1 25.59 17.27 4.86
C MET A 1 26.58 16.41 4.06
N ARG A 2 27.91 16.57 4.17
CA ARG A 2 28.89 15.75 3.41
C ARG A 2 28.78 14.23 3.59
N LYS A 3 28.49 13.71 4.79
CA LYS A 3 28.42 12.25 5.04
C LYS A 3 27.23 11.53 4.36
N ARG A 4 26.11 12.23 4.11
CA ARG A 4 24.93 11.64 3.42
C ARG A 4 25.13 11.52 1.90
N PHE A 5 25.91 12.43 1.32
CA PHE A 5 26.26 12.39 -0.11
C PHE A 5 27.19 11.22 -0.45
N PHE A 6 28.09 10.85 0.46
CA PHE A 6 28.96 9.67 0.31
C PHE A 6 28.20 8.34 0.38
N VAL A 7 27.08 8.26 1.11
CA VAL A 7 26.24 7.04 1.16
C VAL A 7 25.50 6.85 -0.17
N LEU A 8 24.97 7.93 -0.76
CA LEU A 8 24.35 7.89 -2.10
C LEU A 8 25.37 7.51 -3.19
N LEU A 9 26.59 8.04 -3.12
CA LEU A 9 27.69 7.65 -4.01
C LEU A 9 28.13 6.19 -3.80
N ALA A 10 28.18 5.70 -2.56
CA ALA A 10 28.48 4.29 -2.28
C ALA A 10 27.40 3.33 -2.80
N PHE A 11 26.12 3.70 -2.71
CA PHE A 11 25.02 2.95 -3.34
C PHE A 11 25.12 2.94 -4.88
N LEU A 12 25.56 4.05 -5.49
CA LEU A 12 25.79 4.12 -6.93
C LEU A 12 26.99 3.26 -7.37
N PHE A 13 28.08 3.19 -6.60
CA PHE A 13 29.23 2.35 -6.95
C PHE A 13 28.98 0.84 -6.78
N LEU A 14 28.12 0.43 -5.84
CA LEU A 14 27.69 -0.97 -5.71
C LEU A 14 26.81 -1.43 -6.88
N SER A 15 26.21 -0.54 -7.67
CA SER A 15 25.37 -0.93 -8.79
C SER A 15 26.13 -1.53 -9.99
N VAL A 16 27.44 -1.26 -10.10
CA VAL A 16 28.25 -1.63 -11.29
C VAL A 16 28.82 -3.06 -11.20
N THR A 17 29.06 -3.60 -10.00
CA THR A 17 29.66 -4.94 -9.82
C THR A 17 28.64 -6.07 -9.71
N TYR A 18 27.36 -5.79 -9.43
CA TYR A 18 26.34 -6.81 -9.19
C TYR A 18 25.66 -7.35 -10.46
N SER A 19 25.98 -6.83 -11.65
CA SER A 19 25.33 -7.25 -12.90
C SER A 19 25.64 -8.71 -13.29
N GLN A 20 26.60 -9.39 -12.65
CA GLN A 20 27.00 -10.77 -12.93
C GLN A 20 26.72 -11.78 -11.78
N SER A 21 26.01 -11.37 -10.73
CA SER A 21 25.73 -12.27 -9.59
C SER A 21 24.67 -13.34 -9.93
N GLY A 22 24.73 -14.51 -9.29
CA GLY A 22 23.70 -15.56 -9.42
C GLY A 22 22.30 -15.05 -9.04
N ILE A 23 22.22 -14.13 -8.08
CA ILE A 23 20.99 -13.44 -7.68
C ILE A 23 20.41 -12.61 -8.83
N ASN A 24 21.25 -11.88 -9.56
CA ASN A 24 20.79 -11.08 -10.70
C ASN A 24 20.18 -11.95 -11.81
N ARG A 25 20.77 -13.14 -12.05
CA ARG A 25 20.23 -14.14 -12.99
C ARG A 25 18.93 -14.76 -12.48
N PHE A 26 18.84 -15.05 -11.19
CA PHE A 26 17.63 -15.59 -10.57
C PHE A 26 16.46 -14.60 -10.69
N LEU A 27 16.67 -13.33 -10.34
CA LEU A 27 15.66 -12.27 -10.35
C LEU A 27 15.29 -11.79 -11.76
N LYS A 28 16.03 -12.18 -12.81
CA LYS A 28 15.60 -11.94 -14.19
C LYS A 28 14.27 -12.69 -14.44
N PRO A 29 13.21 -12.02 -14.91
CA PRO A 29 11.97 -12.67 -15.34
C PRO A 29 12.24 -13.72 -16.41
N SER A 30 11.48 -14.82 -16.35
CA SER A 30 11.58 -15.88 -17.34
C SER A 30 10.95 -15.44 -18.67
N ASP A 31 11.64 -15.64 -19.79
CA ASP A 31 11.16 -15.26 -21.12
C ASP A 31 9.98 -16.16 -21.59
N THR A 32 9.87 -17.37 -21.02
CA THR A 32 8.76 -18.31 -21.19
C THR A 32 8.27 -18.82 -19.84
N LEU A 33 7.10 -19.45 -19.81
CA LEU A 33 6.54 -19.99 -18.57
C LEU A 33 7.50 -21.00 -17.92
N ASN A 34 7.98 -20.65 -16.74
CA ASN A 34 8.70 -21.54 -15.85
C ASN A 34 7.73 -22.10 -14.80
N THR A 35 7.31 -23.35 -14.99
CA THR A 35 6.29 -23.99 -14.14
C THR A 35 6.74 -24.16 -12.70
N SER A 36 8.03 -24.45 -12.45
CA SER A 36 8.58 -24.54 -11.10
C SER A 36 8.53 -23.19 -10.38
N ARG A 37 8.93 -22.09 -11.05
CA ARG A 37 8.83 -20.73 -10.48
C ARG A 37 7.37 -20.35 -10.23
N ARG A 38 6.47 -20.61 -11.18
CA ARG A 38 5.03 -20.33 -11.01
C ARG A 38 4.48 -21.10 -9.81
N ASN A 39 4.77 -22.40 -9.69
CA ASN A 39 4.30 -23.20 -8.57
C ASN A 39 4.88 -22.69 -7.24
N ALA A 40 6.15 -22.26 -7.22
CA ALA A 40 6.74 -21.65 -6.03
C ALA A 40 6.03 -20.34 -5.65
N VAL A 41 5.68 -19.48 -6.62
CA VAL A 41 4.90 -18.26 -6.38
C VAL A 41 3.53 -18.61 -5.80
N VAL A 42 2.76 -19.48 -6.46
CA VAL A 42 1.41 -19.86 -6.01
C VAL A 42 1.43 -20.50 -4.63
N ILE A 43 2.35 -21.44 -4.37
CA ILE A 43 2.50 -22.07 -3.04
C ILE A 43 2.83 -21.00 -2.00
N SER A 44 3.76 -20.09 -2.30
CA SER A 44 4.15 -19.02 -1.38
C SER A 44 3.00 -18.08 -1.07
N GLU A 45 2.25 -17.63 -2.09
CA GLU A 45 1.08 -16.76 -1.93
C GLU A 45 0.00 -17.43 -1.08
N VAL A 46 -0.35 -18.69 -1.36
CA VAL A 46 -1.35 -19.44 -0.60
C VAL A 46 -0.90 -19.67 0.84
N SER A 47 0.36 -20.08 1.05
CA SER A 47 0.91 -20.28 2.39
C SER A 47 0.94 -18.97 3.19
N LEU A 48 1.40 -17.87 2.60
CA LEU A 48 1.42 -16.56 3.26
C LEU A 48 0.00 -16.09 3.57
N ALA A 49 -0.92 -16.13 2.61
CA ALA A 49 -2.32 -15.73 2.84
C ALA A 49 -2.95 -16.56 3.97
N THR A 50 -2.74 -17.88 3.98
CA THR A 50 -3.26 -18.77 5.04
C THR A 50 -2.65 -18.42 6.40
N LEU A 51 -1.32 -18.27 6.49
CA LEU A 51 -0.65 -17.92 7.73
C LEU A 51 -1.07 -16.53 8.23
N THR A 52 -1.27 -15.56 7.33
CA THR A 52 -1.76 -14.23 7.68
C THR A 52 -3.19 -14.29 8.20
N LEU A 53 -4.11 -15.03 7.57
CA LEU A 53 -5.48 -15.18 8.08
C LEU A 53 -5.52 -15.89 9.44
N LEU A 54 -4.68 -16.91 9.65
CA LEU A 54 -4.54 -17.56 10.96
C LEU A 54 -3.96 -16.62 12.01
N GLY A 55 -2.94 -15.84 11.64
CA GLY A 55 -2.35 -14.81 12.50
C GLY A 55 -3.36 -13.73 12.86
N LEU A 56 -4.12 -13.23 11.89
CA LEU A 56 -5.22 -12.30 12.11
C LEU A 56 -6.27 -12.90 13.03
N ASN A 57 -6.73 -14.13 12.78
CA ASN A 57 -7.66 -14.81 13.68
C ASN A 57 -7.14 -14.84 15.13
N GLN A 58 -5.87 -15.19 15.32
CA GLN A 58 -5.28 -15.33 16.65
C GLN A 58 -5.03 -14.00 17.35
N LEU A 59 -4.61 -12.96 16.62
CA LEU A 59 -4.17 -11.68 17.18
C LEU A 59 -5.24 -10.59 17.18
N TRP A 60 -6.28 -10.74 16.34
CA TRP A 60 -7.30 -9.71 16.13
C TRP A 60 -8.70 -10.17 16.52
N TYR A 61 -9.02 -11.47 16.39
CA TYR A 61 -10.38 -11.98 16.61
C TYR A 61 -10.52 -12.89 17.85
N ALA A 62 -9.45 -13.55 18.28
CA ALA A 62 -9.53 -14.61 19.29
C ALA A 62 -10.03 -14.15 20.67
N ASP A 63 -9.83 -12.87 21.00
CA ASP A 63 -10.25 -12.29 22.28
C ASP A 63 -11.71 -11.79 22.28
N TYR A 64 -12.37 -11.82 21.12
CA TYR A 64 -13.76 -11.41 20.97
C TYR A 64 -14.70 -12.60 20.85
N THR A 65 -15.91 -12.45 21.38
CA THR A 65 -16.96 -13.45 21.20
C THR A 65 -17.39 -13.51 19.74
N LYS A 66 -17.78 -14.71 19.29
CA LYS A 66 -18.27 -14.94 17.93
C LYS A 66 -19.76 -14.62 17.86
N SER A 67 -20.16 -13.93 16.80
CA SER A 67 -21.54 -13.58 16.49
C SER A 67 -22.14 -14.51 15.44
N SER A 68 -23.46 -14.39 15.22
CA SER A 68 -24.02 -14.75 13.91
C SER A 68 -23.52 -13.78 12.84
N PHE A 69 -23.52 -14.20 11.57
CA PHE A 69 -23.08 -13.32 10.49
C PHE A 69 -23.88 -12.02 10.50
N LYS A 70 -23.19 -10.88 10.61
CA LYS A 70 -23.80 -9.55 10.62
C LYS A 70 -23.07 -8.62 9.66
N THR A 71 -23.83 -7.64 9.18
CA THR A 71 -23.31 -6.56 8.35
C THR A 71 -23.36 -5.25 9.11
N VAL A 72 -22.40 -4.37 8.86
CA VAL A 72 -22.30 -3.05 9.49
C VAL A 72 -22.14 -1.95 8.43
N ASN A 73 -22.34 -0.71 8.85
CA ASN A 73 -22.02 0.46 8.03
C ASN A 73 -21.09 1.37 8.82
N ASP A 74 -19.80 1.22 8.54
CA ASP A 74 -18.67 1.93 9.14
C ASP A 74 -18.02 2.91 8.15
N SER A 75 -18.72 3.26 7.06
CA SER A 75 -18.22 4.13 5.98
C SER A 75 -17.69 5.50 6.43
N ARG A 76 -18.06 5.93 7.65
CA ARG A 76 -17.64 7.21 8.25
C ARG A 76 -16.61 7.07 9.36
N GLU A 77 -16.30 5.84 9.76
CA GLU A 77 -15.33 5.58 10.82
C GLU A 77 -13.93 5.95 10.36
N TRP A 78 -13.07 6.27 11.33
CA TRP A 78 -11.66 6.60 11.10
C TRP A 78 -11.40 7.61 9.98
N ARG A 79 -12.35 8.54 9.76
CA ARG A 79 -12.29 9.50 8.63
C ARG A 79 -12.04 8.80 7.28
N GLN A 80 -12.55 7.59 7.08
CA GLN A 80 -12.36 6.74 5.89
C GLN A 80 -10.93 6.22 5.69
N MET A 81 -10.01 6.41 6.62
CA MET A 81 -8.62 5.93 6.49
C MET A 81 -8.58 4.42 6.30
N ASP A 82 -9.42 3.70 7.03
CA ASP A 82 -9.65 2.28 6.85
C ASP A 82 -10.03 1.93 5.39
N LYS A 83 -10.98 2.65 4.79
CA LYS A 83 -11.39 2.46 3.39
C LYS A 83 -10.25 2.74 2.40
N PHE A 84 -9.43 3.75 2.66
CA PHE A 84 -8.21 3.98 1.86
C PHE A 84 -7.19 2.84 2.03
N GLY A 85 -7.08 2.27 3.23
CA GLY A 85 -6.33 1.05 3.51
C GLY A 85 -6.81 -0.15 2.71
N HIS A 86 -8.12 -0.34 2.58
CA HIS A 86 -8.73 -1.38 1.74
C HIS A 86 -8.41 -1.18 0.25
N VAL A 87 -8.61 0.02 -0.29
CA VAL A 87 -8.26 0.36 -1.68
C VAL A 87 -6.76 0.10 -1.93
N PHE A 88 -5.90 0.60 -1.05
CA PHE A 88 -4.45 0.46 -1.15
C PHE A 88 -4.02 -1.00 -1.10
N SER A 89 -4.47 -1.76 -0.10
CA SER A 89 -4.07 -3.14 0.13
C SER A 89 -4.51 -4.03 -1.04
N SER A 90 -5.74 -3.86 -1.50
CA SER A 90 -6.28 -4.60 -2.64
C SER A 90 -5.47 -4.33 -3.93
N TYR A 91 -5.16 -3.06 -4.19
CA TYR A 91 -4.31 -2.67 -5.32
C TYR A 91 -2.90 -3.26 -5.23
N GLN A 92 -2.23 -3.17 -4.06
CA GLN A 92 -0.85 -3.65 -3.91
C GLN A 92 -0.75 -5.16 -3.98
N LEU A 93 -1.66 -5.90 -3.34
CA LEU A 93 -1.68 -7.35 -3.41
C LEU A 93 -1.86 -7.82 -4.85
N GLY A 94 -2.74 -7.18 -5.61
CA GLY A 94 -2.92 -7.49 -7.02
C GLY A 94 -1.69 -7.17 -7.87
N ARG A 95 -1.10 -5.98 -7.70
CA ARG A 95 0.10 -5.55 -8.43
C ARG A 95 1.30 -6.44 -8.14
N LEU A 96 1.58 -6.70 -6.86
CA LEU A 96 2.75 -7.47 -6.44
C LEU A 96 2.61 -8.96 -6.81
N GLY A 97 1.42 -9.54 -6.65
CA GLY A 97 1.15 -10.92 -7.09
C GLY A 97 1.33 -11.09 -8.60
N ALA A 98 0.80 -10.15 -9.39
CA ALA A 98 1.01 -10.16 -10.83
C ALA A 98 2.49 -10.00 -11.23
N ASN A 99 3.24 -9.14 -10.54
CA ASN A 99 4.68 -8.99 -10.75
C ASN A 99 5.47 -10.27 -10.41
N ALA A 100 5.09 -10.98 -9.35
CA ALA A 100 5.69 -12.28 -8.99
C ALA A 100 5.41 -13.35 -10.05
N LEU A 101 4.19 -13.40 -10.59
CA LEU A 101 3.84 -14.29 -11.70
C LEU A 101 4.57 -13.92 -13.00
N ASN A 102 4.77 -12.64 -13.27
CA ASN A 102 5.58 -12.16 -14.39
C ASN A 102 7.03 -12.64 -14.27
N TRP A 103 7.61 -12.64 -13.07
CA TRP A 103 8.94 -13.21 -12.85
C TRP A 103 9.04 -14.70 -13.23
N ALA A 104 7.94 -15.45 -13.13
CA ALA A 104 7.82 -16.83 -13.58
C ALA A 104 7.51 -16.99 -15.09
N GLY A 105 7.36 -15.91 -15.85
CA GLY A 105 7.03 -15.95 -17.27
C GLY A 105 5.57 -16.31 -17.57
N VAL A 106 4.66 -16.11 -16.61
CA VAL A 106 3.21 -16.32 -16.80
C VAL A 106 2.68 -15.30 -17.80
N GLY A 107 1.71 -15.66 -18.63
CA GLY A 107 1.14 -14.74 -19.62
C GLY A 107 0.36 -13.59 -18.96
N ARG A 108 0.36 -12.41 -19.58
CA ARG A 108 -0.28 -11.20 -19.03
C ARG A 108 -1.76 -11.39 -18.66
N LYS A 109 -2.52 -12.13 -19.46
CA LYS A 109 -3.94 -12.41 -19.19
C LYS A 109 -4.10 -13.16 -17.87
N ASP A 110 -3.25 -14.17 -17.65
CA ASP A 110 -3.28 -14.97 -16.44
C ASP A 110 -2.77 -14.14 -15.25
N GLN A 111 -1.70 -13.36 -15.41
CA GLN A 111 -1.24 -12.42 -14.37
C GLN A 111 -2.37 -11.50 -13.90
N LEU A 112 -3.15 -10.96 -14.84
CA LEU A 112 -4.27 -10.07 -14.52
C LEU A 112 -5.37 -10.80 -13.74
N ILE A 113 -5.77 -12.01 -14.18
CA ILE A 113 -6.78 -12.82 -13.50
C ILE A 113 -6.30 -13.16 -12.09
N TYR A 114 -5.14 -13.81 -11.96
CA TYR A 114 -4.61 -14.25 -10.67
C TYR A 114 -4.34 -13.07 -9.73
N GLY A 115 -3.66 -12.02 -10.20
CA GLY A 115 -3.38 -10.82 -9.41
C GLY A 115 -4.67 -10.16 -8.92
N SER A 116 -5.65 -9.95 -9.81
CA SER A 116 -6.93 -9.34 -9.41
C SER A 116 -7.69 -10.15 -8.36
N THR A 117 -7.63 -11.47 -8.43
CA THR A 117 -8.29 -12.36 -7.46
C THR A 117 -7.57 -12.46 -6.13
N LEU A 118 -6.24 -12.30 -6.11
CA LEU A 118 -5.45 -12.43 -4.89
C LEU A 118 -5.83 -11.33 -3.86
N GLY A 119 -5.77 -10.06 -4.26
CA GLY A 119 -6.07 -8.94 -3.37
C GLY A 119 -7.54 -8.91 -2.94
N LEU A 120 -8.46 -9.02 -3.91
CA LEU A 120 -9.89 -9.00 -3.63
C LEU A 120 -10.32 -10.20 -2.79
N GLY A 121 -9.86 -11.41 -3.13
CA GLY A 121 -10.22 -12.63 -2.43
C GLY A 121 -9.68 -12.66 -1.01
N PHE A 122 -8.44 -12.21 -0.79
CA PHE A 122 -7.85 -12.12 0.54
C PHE A 122 -8.64 -11.16 1.44
N LEU A 123 -8.93 -9.94 0.97
CA LEU A 123 -9.67 -8.97 1.79
C LEU A 123 -11.14 -9.37 1.96
N THR A 124 -11.75 -10.05 0.97
CA THR A 124 -13.09 -10.64 1.15
C THR A 124 -13.11 -11.68 2.28
N ALA A 125 -12.04 -12.47 2.42
CA ALA A 125 -11.93 -13.43 3.52
C ALA A 125 -11.85 -12.72 4.88
N VAL A 126 -11.14 -11.59 4.96
CA VAL A 126 -11.09 -10.73 6.16
C VAL A 126 -12.49 -10.20 6.49
N GLU A 127 -13.21 -9.61 5.53
CA GLU A 127 -14.58 -9.12 5.74
C GLU A 127 -15.54 -10.22 6.23
N ILE A 128 -15.37 -11.44 5.72
CA ILE A 128 -16.17 -12.58 6.18
C ILE A 128 -15.84 -12.90 7.65
N MET A 129 -14.57 -12.84 8.04
CA MET A 129 -14.17 -13.01 9.44
C MET A 129 -14.75 -11.90 10.32
N ASP A 130 -14.74 -10.65 9.87
CA ASP A 130 -15.39 -9.52 10.55
C ASP A 130 -16.89 -9.77 10.74
N GLY A 131 -17.56 -10.29 9.73
CA GLY A 131 -18.98 -10.65 9.78
C GLY A 131 -19.36 -11.60 10.91
N PHE A 132 -18.44 -12.44 11.39
CA PHE A 132 -18.67 -13.38 12.50
C PHE A 132 -18.09 -12.92 13.85
N SER A 133 -17.62 -11.67 13.95
CA SER A 133 -17.13 -11.08 15.20
C SER A 133 -18.24 -10.30 15.92
N ASP A 134 -18.33 -10.39 17.26
CA ASP A 134 -19.21 -9.50 18.02
C ASP A 134 -18.71 -8.05 18.04
N GLU A 135 -17.41 -7.82 17.91
CA GLU A 135 -16.81 -6.48 17.88
C GLU A 135 -16.91 -5.84 16.49
N TRP A 136 -16.50 -6.59 15.46
CA TRP A 136 -16.47 -6.11 14.07
C TRP A 136 -17.71 -6.52 13.28
N GLY A 137 -17.76 -6.30 11.97
CA GLY A 137 -18.85 -6.77 11.11
C GLY A 137 -18.51 -6.66 9.63
N PHE A 138 -19.19 -7.43 8.78
CA PHE A 138 -18.95 -7.38 7.34
C PHE A 138 -19.39 -6.02 6.79
N SER A 139 -18.47 -5.27 6.16
CA SER A 139 -18.78 -3.96 5.62
C SER A 139 -18.89 -3.98 4.10
N TRP A 140 -20.05 -3.54 3.60
CA TRP A 140 -20.20 -3.29 2.16
C TRP A 140 -19.36 -2.09 1.70
N ALA A 141 -19.01 -1.17 2.60
CA ALA A 141 -18.12 -0.06 2.27
C ALA A 141 -16.69 -0.57 2.05
N ASP A 142 -16.22 -1.53 2.85
CA ASP A 142 -14.92 -2.18 2.62
C ASP A 142 -14.91 -3.03 1.39
N MET A 143 -15.96 -3.81 1.14
CA MET A 143 -16.07 -4.54 -0.11
C MET A 143 -16.03 -3.63 -1.35
N ALA A 144 -16.66 -2.46 -1.28
CA ALA A 144 -16.57 -1.47 -2.35
C ALA A 144 -15.15 -0.91 -2.49
N ALA A 145 -14.49 -0.57 -1.38
CA ALA A 145 -13.11 -0.11 -1.35
C ALA A 145 -12.13 -1.17 -1.92
N ASN A 146 -12.29 -2.43 -1.53
CA ASN A 146 -11.55 -3.58 -2.04
C ASN A 146 -11.71 -3.71 -3.56
N ALA A 147 -12.95 -3.62 -4.05
CA ALA A 147 -13.26 -3.68 -5.47
C ALA A 147 -12.68 -2.47 -6.24
N MET A 148 -12.69 -1.27 -5.65
CA MET A 148 -12.06 -0.08 -6.23
C MET A 148 -10.55 -0.23 -6.38
N GLY A 149 -9.86 -0.78 -5.38
CA GLY A 149 -8.42 -1.04 -5.43
C GLY A 149 -8.04 -2.03 -6.55
N THR A 150 -8.71 -3.18 -6.59
CA THR A 150 -8.56 -4.16 -7.68
C THR A 150 -8.92 -3.55 -9.03
N GLY A 151 -10.02 -2.80 -9.10
CA GLY A 151 -10.49 -2.14 -10.31
C GLY A 151 -9.49 -1.12 -10.84
N LEU A 152 -8.82 -0.36 -9.96
CA LEU A 152 -7.76 0.57 -10.35
C LEU A 152 -6.55 -0.16 -10.94
N TYR A 153 -6.14 -1.28 -10.36
CA TYR A 153 -5.04 -2.08 -10.93
C TYR A 153 -5.44 -2.65 -12.31
N VAL A 154 -6.57 -3.35 -12.37
CA VAL A 154 -7.04 -4.05 -13.56
C VAL A 154 -7.38 -3.09 -14.70
N GLY A 155 -8.08 -2.00 -14.39
CA GLY A 155 -8.51 -1.01 -15.38
C GLY A 155 -7.32 -0.41 -16.11
N GLN A 156 -6.23 -0.12 -15.40
CA GLN A 156 -5.00 0.41 -16.01
C GLN A 156 -4.32 -0.60 -16.94
N GLU A 157 -4.27 -1.88 -16.57
CA GLU A 157 -3.74 -2.94 -17.42
C GLU A 157 -4.55 -3.11 -18.72
N LEU A 158 -5.88 -3.04 -18.62
CA LEU A 158 -6.78 -3.18 -19.76
C LEU A 158 -6.74 -1.95 -20.68
N LEU A 159 -6.75 -0.75 -20.12
CA LEU A 159 -6.84 0.50 -20.87
C LEU A 159 -5.50 0.96 -21.44
N TRP A 160 -4.44 0.91 -20.63
CA TRP A 160 -3.15 1.53 -20.96
C TRP A 160 -2.03 0.54 -21.15
N ARG A 161 -2.23 -0.70 -20.73
CA ARG A 161 -1.16 -1.70 -20.67
C ARG A 161 0.06 -1.21 -19.85
N ASP A 162 -0.17 -0.30 -18.91
CA ASP A 162 0.83 0.38 -18.10
C ASP A 162 0.16 0.88 -16.81
N GLN A 163 0.85 0.76 -15.67
CA GLN A 163 0.42 1.35 -14.40
C GLN A 163 0.87 2.81 -14.37
N ARG A 164 -0.04 3.72 -14.76
CA ARG A 164 0.21 5.17 -14.81
C ARG A 164 -0.10 5.88 -13.50
N LEU A 165 -0.97 5.29 -12.70
CA LEU A 165 -1.39 5.71 -11.37
C LEU A 165 -0.94 4.62 -10.38
N LEU A 166 -0.16 5.03 -9.39
CA LEU A 166 0.32 4.16 -8.33
C LEU A 166 -0.29 4.58 -7.01
N LEU A 167 -0.84 3.62 -6.26
CA LEU A 167 -1.10 3.85 -4.86
C LEU A 167 0.19 3.68 -4.06
N LYS A 168 0.43 4.58 -3.12
CA LYS A 168 1.56 4.53 -2.20
C LYS A 168 1.12 4.87 -0.79
N TYR A 169 1.98 4.54 0.15
CA TYR A 169 1.73 4.68 1.58
C TYR A 169 2.89 5.42 2.24
N SER A 170 2.58 6.17 3.29
CA SER A 170 3.57 6.77 4.17
C SER A 170 3.09 6.80 5.60
N PHE A 171 4.05 6.89 6.54
CA PHE A 171 3.77 6.81 7.96
C PHE A 171 4.72 7.66 8.78
N HIS A 172 4.17 8.35 9.78
CA HIS A 172 4.91 8.92 10.90
C HIS A 172 4.26 8.50 12.21
N ARG A 173 5.08 8.36 13.27
CA ARG A 173 4.54 8.11 14.60
C ARG A 173 3.82 9.36 15.12
N THR A 174 2.75 9.13 15.86
CA THR A 174 1.99 10.19 16.51
C THR A 174 1.99 10.01 18.02
N ASP A 175 1.57 11.04 18.75
CA ASP A 175 1.40 10.94 20.19
C ASP A 175 0.12 10.19 20.58
N PHE A 176 -0.80 9.93 19.64
CA PHE A 176 -2.06 9.23 19.91
C PHE A 176 -1.84 7.76 20.25
N ALA A 177 -0.85 7.11 19.63
CA ALA A 177 -0.49 5.73 19.94
C ALA A 177 -0.16 5.53 21.43
N GLN A 178 0.51 6.50 22.07
CA GLN A 178 0.85 6.44 23.49
C GLN A 178 -0.40 6.57 24.40
N VAL A 179 -1.43 7.25 23.91
CA VAL A 179 -2.70 7.43 24.65
C VAL A 179 -3.53 6.15 24.60
N ARG A 180 -3.54 5.43 23.47
CA ARG A 180 -4.35 4.21 23.30
C ARG A 180 -3.58 3.10 22.56
N PRO A 181 -2.49 2.57 23.14
CA PRO A 181 -1.57 1.65 22.45
C PRO A 181 -2.24 0.33 22.03
N ASN A 182 -3.25 -0.13 22.77
CA ASN A 182 -3.97 -1.36 22.41
C ASN A 182 -4.72 -1.24 21.07
N VAL A 183 -5.15 -0.03 20.69
CA VAL A 183 -5.92 0.21 19.46
C VAL A 183 -5.09 0.85 18.37
N LEU A 184 -4.23 1.80 18.72
CA LEU A 184 -3.40 2.53 17.77
C LEU A 184 -2.01 1.92 17.60
N GLY A 185 -1.67 0.89 18.40
CA GLY A 185 -0.44 0.12 18.31
C GLY A 185 0.57 0.44 19.42
N ASP A 186 1.23 -0.61 19.91
CA ASP A 186 2.36 -0.49 20.84
C ASP A 186 3.69 -0.69 20.10
N GLY A 187 4.35 0.43 19.80
CA GLY A 187 5.63 0.45 19.11
C GLY A 187 5.53 0.49 17.58
N LEU A 188 6.67 0.72 16.94
CA LEU A 188 6.73 1.12 15.52
C LEU A 188 6.01 0.17 14.55
N ALA A 189 6.11 -1.15 14.77
CA ALA A 189 5.54 -2.13 13.85
C ALA A 189 4.01 -2.15 13.92
N GLU A 190 3.42 -2.03 15.11
CA GLU A 190 1.98 -1.98 15.27
C GLU A 190 1.41 -0.63 14.85
N GLU A 191 2.07 0.47 15.24
CA GLU A 191 1.62 1.82 14.90
C GLU A 191 1.61 2.05 13.38
N PHE A 192 2.61 1.51 12.67
CA PHE A 192 2.64 1.53 11.20
C PHE A 192 1.39 0.91 10.57
N LEU A 193 0.78 -0.08 11.21
CA LEU A 193 -0.43 -0.74 10.69
C LEU A 193 -1.71 -0.13 11.25
N LYS A 194 -1.74 0.23 12.54
CA LYS A 194 -2.95 0.56 13.29
C LYS A 194 -3.18 2.06 13.47
N ASP A 195 -2.14 2.87 13.57
CA ASP A 195 -2.29 4.30 13.91
C ASP A 195 -2.63 5.13 12.66
N TYR A 196 -3.92 5.19 12.32
CA TYR A 196 -4.40 5.97 11.18
C TYR A 196 -4.05 7.46 11.24
N ASN A 197 -3.75 8.02 12.42
CA ASN A 197 -3.34 9.42 12.54
C ASN A 197 -1.99 9.69 11.86
N GLY A 198 -1.14 8.65 11.81
CA GLY A 198 0.18 8.71 11.21
C GLY A 198 0.22 8.40 9.72
N GLN A 199 -0.87 7.85 9.16
CA GLN A 199 -0.89 7.27 7.82
C GLN A 199 -1.30 8.30 6.77
N THR A 200 -0.65 8.25 5.61
CA THR A 200 -1.13 8.94 4.41
C THR A 200 -1.13 7.99 3.22
N TYR A 201 -2.27 7.95 2.52
CA TYR A 201 -2.44 7.19 1.29
C TYR A 201 -2.34 8.13 0.09
N TRP A 202 -1.49 7.76 -0.86
CA TRP A 202 -1.12 8.60 -1.99
C TRP A 202 -1.55 7.99 -3.31
N LEU A 203 -2.20 8.79 -4.16
CA LEU A 203 -2.36 8.53 -5.59
C LEU A 203 -1.26 9.28 -6.35
N SER A 204 -0.26 8.53 -6.81
CA SER A 204 0.92 9.04 -7.51
C SER A 204 0.79 8.81 -9.02
N ALA A 205 0.56 9.89 -9.76
CA ALA A 205 0.32 9.88 -11.20
C ALA A 205 1.59 10.21 -11.99
N ASN A 206 1.99 9.31 -12.88
CA ASN A 206 3.19 9.49 -13.70
C ASN A 206 2.97 10.52 -14.81
N ILE A 207 3.68 11.65 -14.71
CA ILE A 207 3.46 12.81 -15.59
C ILE A 207 3.78 12.44 -17.03
N ASN A 208 4.92 11.77 -17.26
CA ASN A 208 5.35 11.46 -18.61
C ASN A 208 4.49 10.36 -19.28
N SER A 209 3.91 9.44 -18.51
CA SER A 209 3.00 8.41 -19.04
C SER A 209 1.72 9.01 -19.63
N PHE A 210 1.30 10.18 -19.18
CA PHE A 210 0.16 10.92 -19.76
C PHE A 210 0.58 11.93 -20.83
N LEU A 211 1.61 12.74 -20.56
CA LEU A 211 1.94 13.89 -21.42
C LEU A 211 2.95 13.57 -22.54
N LYS A 212 3.76 12.52 -22.40
CA LYS A 212 4.75 12.09 -23.40
C LYS A 212 5.71 13.22 -23.82
N LEU A 213 6.30 13.90 -22.83
CA LEU A 213 7.19 15.04 -23.01
C LEU A 213 8.65 14.64 -22.75
N ASP A 214 9.52 14.87 -23.73
CA ASP A 214 10.93 14.41 -23.69
C ASP A 214 11.77 15.02 -22.54
N PHE A 215 11.40 16.20 -22.06
CA PHE A 215 12.13 16.89 -20.99
C PHE A 215 11.69 16.46 -19.57
N ILE A 216 10.58 15.72 -19.44
CA ILE A 216 10.10 15.23 -18.14
C ILE A 216 10.66 13.82 -17.91
N PRO A 217 11.39 13.58 -16.80
CA PRO A 217 11.90 12.25 -16.52
C PRO A 217 10.79 11.20 -16.36
N ASP A 218 11.02 10.00 -16.89
CA ASP A 218 10.07 8.88 -16.82
C ASP A 218 9.67 8.49 -15.38
N TRP A 219 10.49 8.80 -14.38
CA TRP A 219 10.25 8.47 -12.98
C TRP A 219 9.49 9.55 -12.20
N LEU A 220 9.24 10.73 -12.78
CA LEU A 220 8.62 11.84 -12.06
C LEU A 220 7.09 11.73 -12.03
N ASN A 221 6.53 11.77 -10.83
CA ASN A 221 5.10 11.70 -10.59
C ASN A 221 4.59 12.97 -9.88
N LEU A 222 3.31 13.28 -10.11
CA LEU A 222 2.50 14.19 -9.31
C LEU A 222 1.67 13.36 -8.33
N ALA A 223 1.71 13.67 -7.05
CA ALA A 223 1.07 12.86 -6.01
C ALA A 223 0.00 13.65 -5.24
N PHE A 224 -1.16 13.02 -5.08
CA PHE A 224 -2.26 13.51 -4.25
C PHE A 224 -2.41 12.59 -3.05
N GLY A 225 -2.37 13.14 -1.84
CA GLY A 225 -2.44 12.35 -0.60
C GLY A 225 -3.73 12.62 0.17
N TYR A 226 -4.17 11.62 0.91
CA TYR A 226 -5.20 11.73 1.93
C TYR A 226 -4.69 11.14 3.24
N GLY A 227 -4.80 11.93 4.30
CA GLY A 227 -4.53 11.52 5.68
C GLY A 227 -5.63 12.04 6.59
N ALA A 228 -5.56 11.65 7.85
CA ALA A 228 -6.44 12.18 8.88
C ALA A 228 -5.70 12.19 10.22
N ASP A 229 -6.13 13.04 11.13
CA ASP A 229 -5.47 13.28 12.41
C ASP A 229 -6.52 13.54 13.52
N GLY A 230 -6.12 13.41 14.78
CA GLY A 230 -6.93 13.73 15.94
C GLY A 230 -7.95 12.65 16.34
N MET A 231 -7.70 11.38 16.05
CA MET A 231 -8.61 10.25 16.27
C MET A 231 -8.07 9.26 17.31
N LEU A 232 -8.85 9.03 18.37
CA LEU A 232 -8.60 8.00 19.40
C LEU A 232 -9.52 6.77 19.23
N THR A 233 -10.61 6.93 18.49
CA THR A 233 -11.60 5.89 18.20
C THR A 233 -12.22 6.10 16.81
N GLY A 234 -12.77 5.03 16.24
CA GLY A 234 -13.45 5.06 14.94
C GLY A 234 -14.70 5.93 14.98
N ASN A 235 -15.46 5.83 16.07
CA ASN A 235 -16.72 6.55 16.28
C ASN A 235 -16.49 8.01 16.71
N PRO A 236 -16.99 9.02 15.96
CA PRO A 236 -16.82 10.44 16.31
C PRO A 236 -17.59 10.86 17.55
N ASN A 237 -18.58 10.07 17.98
CA ASN A 237 -19.46 10.37 19.09
C ASN A 237 -19.25 9.43 20.28
N ASP A 238 -18.08 8.80 20.39
CA ASP A 238 -17.76 7.95 21.53
C ASP A 238 -17.67 8.80 22.82
N PRO A 239 -18.56 8.58 23.81
CA PRO A 239 -18.60 9.39 25.03
C PRO A 239 -17.37 9.19 25.91
N SER A 240 -16.60 8.12 25.70
CA SER A 240 -15.34 7.88 26.43
C SER A 240 -14.20 8.78 25.94
N PHE A 241 -14.34 9.34 24.73
CA PHE A 241 -13.34 10.15 24.06
C PHE A 241 -13.97 11.43 23.51
N GLU A 242 -14.46 12.27 24.42
CA GLU A 242 -14.98 13.59 24.09
C GLU A 242 -13.87 14.52 23.56
N ASN A 243 -14.25 15.53 22.77
CA ASN A 243 -13.36 16.60 22.27
C ASN A 243 -12.21 16.16 21.34
N GLN A 244 -12.36 15.04 20.62
CA GLN A 244 -11.44 14.67 19.55
C GLN A 244 -11.46 15.73 18.42
N GLN A 245 -10.32 16.40 18.19
CA GLN A 245 -10.16 17.38 17.10
C GLN A 245 -9.90 16.67 15.76
N ARG A 246 -10.85 15.85 15.33
CA ARG A 246 -10.70 15.00 14.14
C ARG A 246 -10.65 15.85 12.87
N ILE A 247 -9.56 15.76 12.11
CA ILE A 247 -9.41 16.48 10.83
C ILE A 247 -9.07 15.52 9.69
N SER A 248 -9.50 15.88 8.49
CA SER A 248 -9.01 15.26 7.25
C SER A 248 -7.92 16.15 6.66
N GLN A 249 -6.91 15.55 6.04
CA GLN A 249 -5.77 16.22 5.43
C GLN A 249 -5.65 15.83 3.96
N TYR A 250 -5.56 16.83 3.10
CA TYR A 250 -5.41 16.66 1.65
C TYR A 250 -4.06 17.19 1.23
N TYR A 251 -3.28 16.37 0.54
CA TYR A 251 -1.90 16.68 0.20
C TYR A 251 -1.71 16.80 -1.31
N LEU A 252 -0.86 17.74 -1.74
CA LEU A 252 -0.33 17.84 -3.09
C LEU A 252 1.20 17.82 -3.02
N SER A 253 1.82 16.87 -3.71
CA SER A 253 3.27 16.64 -3.67
C SER A 253 3.80 16.20 -5.03
N LEU A 254 5.12 16.14 -5.16
CA LEU A 254 5.78 15.36 -6.20
C LEU A 254 6.17 13.98 -5.64
N ASP A 255 6.49 13.04 -6.51
CA ASP A 255 6.95 11.71 -6.12
C ASP A 255 7.88 11.10 -7.16
N ILE A 256 8.61 10.06 -6.75
CA ILE A 256 9.46 9.25 -7.63
C ILE A 256 8.86 7.87 -7.77
N ASP A 257 8.54 7.49 -9.00
CA ASP A 257 8.30 6.10 -9.37
C ASP A 257 9.64 5.35 -9.47
N LEU A 258 10.01 4.67 -8.39
CA LEU A 258 11.26 3.92 -8.29
C LEU A 258 11.33 2.82 -9.37
N SER A 259 10.18 2.23 -9.74
CA SER A 259 10.12 1.15 -10.73
C SER A 259 10.54 1.61 -12.14
N ARG A 260 10.48 2.93 -12.42
CA ARG A 260 10.85 3.54 -13.69
C ARG A 260 12.31 4.00 -13.74
N ILE A 261 13.08 3.82 -12.66
CA ILE A 261 14.51 4.12 -12.65
C ILE A 261 15.26 3.12 -13.54
N LYS A 262 15.96 3.64 -14.56
CA LYS A 262 16.69 2.82 -15.54
C LYS A 262 17.93 2.18 -14.91
N THR A 263 17.94 0.86 -14.80
CA THR A 263 19.08 0.06 -14.33
C THR A 263 19.18 -1.29 -15.04
N LYS A 264 20.39 -1.85 -15.12
CA LYS A 264 20.66 -3.19 -15.66
C LYS A 264 20.57 -4.30 -14.61
N SER A 265 20.55 -3.95 -13.32
CA SER A 265 20.46 -4.92 -12.23
C SER A 265 19.01 -5.30 -11.95
N HIS A 266 18.66 -6.57 -12.11
CA HIS A 266 17.38 -7.14 -11.68
C HIS A 266 17.21 -7.11 -10.17
N LEU A 267 18.29 -7.21 -9.39
CA LEU A 267 18.22 -6.99 -7.94
C LEU A 267 17.73 -5.59 -7.61
N LEU A 268 18.33 -4.56 -8.22
CA LEU A 268 17.88 -3.18 -8.01
C LEU A 268 16.47 -2.94 -8.53
N LYS A 269 16.09 -3.54 -9.67
CA LYS A 269 14.70 -3.48 -10.17
C LYS A 269 13.71 -4.04 -9.16
N THR A 270 14.01 -5.21 -8.58
CA THR A 270 13.16 -5.83 -7.56
C THR A 270 13.09 -4.98 -6.29
N ILE A 271 14.23 -4.47 -5.81
CA ILE A 271 14.25 -3.57 -4.64
C ILE A 271 13.42 -2.31 -4.92
N PHE A 272 13.60 -1.70 -6.08
CA PHE A 272 12.83 -0.52 -6.46
C PHE A 272 11.34 -0.82 -6.57
N ASP A 273 10.92 -1.92 -7.17
CA ASP A 273 9.51 -2.31 -7.27
C ASP A 273 8.87 -2.51 -5.90
N VAL A 274 9.55 -3.21 -4.99
CA VAL A 274 9.07 -3.47 -3.61
C VAL A 274 9.02 -2.17 -2.80
N LEU A 275 10.07 -1.34 -2.85
CA LEU A 275 10.11 -0.07 -2.11
C LEU A 275 9.19 1.00 -2.71
N ASN A 276 8.78 0.87 -3.98
CA ASN A 276 7.88 1.82 -4.64
C ASN A 276 6.47 1.86 -4.02
N VAL A 277 6.16 0.93 -3.12
CA VAL A 277 4.95 0.97 -2.28
C VAL A 277 4.97 2.16 -1.32
N ILE A 278 6.16 2.60 -0.91
CA ILE A 278 6.34 3.71 0.02
C ILE A 278 6.55 5.01 -0.76
N LYS A 279 5.87 6.08 -0.32
CA LYS A 279 6.02 7.42 -0.88
C LYS A 279 7.43 7.93 -0.65
N VAL A 280 8.07 8.48 -1.70
CA VAL A 280 9.38 9.12 -1.55
C VAL A 280 9.17 10.54 -1.01
N PRO A 281 9.90 10.95 0.05
CA PRO A 281 9.74 12.28 0.61
C PRO A 281 10.01 13.40 -0.42
N PHE A 282 9.10 14.35 -0.55
CA PHE A 282 9.17 15.51 -1.47
C PHE A 282 8.52 16.76 -0.84
N PRO A 283 8.75 17.96 -1.39
CA PRO A 283 7.98 19.13 -1.00
C PRO A 283 6.48 18.90 -1.19
N THR A 284 5.70 19.30 -0.19
CA THR A 284 4.27 18.99 -0.12
C THR A 284 3.49 20.18 0.43
N LEU A 285 2.31 20.40 -0.13
CA LEU A 285 1.29 21.29 0.42
C LEU A 285 0.19 20.44 1.05
N GLU A 286 -0.23 20.78 2.26
CA GLU A 286 -1.36 20.19 2.97
C GLU A 286 -2.45 21.24 3.14
N LEU A 287 -3.68 20.90 2.77
CA LEU A 287 -4.89 21.60 3.16
C LEU A 287 -5.70 20.68 4.08
N ASN A 288 -5.99 21.11 5.30
CA ASN A 288 -6.84 20.33 6.19
C ASN A 288 -8.32 20.77 6.13
N SER A 289 -9.21 19.94 6.69
CA SER A 289 -10.66 20.19 6.73
C SER A 289 -11.07 21.41 7.54
N GLN A 290 -10.15 22.05 8.27
CA GLN A 290 -10.37 23.32 8.97
C GLN A 290 -9.93 24.55 8.14
N GLY A 291 -9.48 24.34 6.90
CA GLY A 291 -9.04 25.41 5.99
C GLY A 291 -7.61 25.88 6.24
N GLN A 292 -6.82 25.17 7.04
CA GLN A 292 -5.42 25.53 7.28
C GLN A 292 -4.54 24.96 6.16
N LEU A 293 -3.73 25.84 5.56
CA LEU A 293 -2.73 25.48 4.56
C LEU A 293 -1.35 25.40 5.22
N LYS A 294 -0.67 24.26 5.07
CA LYS A 294 0.70 24.04 5.54
C LYS A 294 1.60 23.63 4.39
N GLY A 295 2.83 24.13 4.40
CA GLY A 295 3.86 23.78 3.43
C GLY A 295 5.01 23.04 4.09
N TYR A 296 5.42 21.92 3.50
CA TYR A 296 6.54 21.11 3.95
C TYR A 296 7.64 21.14 2.90
N ILE A 297 8.88 21.41 3.31
CA ILE A 297 10.05 21.30 2.43
C ILE A 297 10.26 19.83 2.03
N LEU A 298 9.98 18.90 2.94
CA LEU A 298 10.08 17.47 2.71
C LEU A 298 9.01 16.78 3.56
N TYR A 299 8.11 16.05 2.92
CA TYR A 299 7.04 15.27 3.53
C TYR A 299 6.83 13.96 2.76
N PHE A 300 6.35 12.94 3.45
CA PHE A 300 6.22 11.59 2.95
C PHE A 300 4.79 11.11 3.10
#